data_AF-A0A382AB13-F1
#
_entry.id   AF-A0A382AB13-F1
#
_cell.length_a   1.000
_cell.length_b   1.000
_cell.length_c   1.000
_cell.angle_alpha   90.00
_cell.angle_beta   90.00
_cell.angle_gamma   90.00
#
_symmetry.space_group_name_H-M   'P 1'
#
loop_
_entity.id
_entity.type
_entity.pdbx_description
1 polymer ?
#
loop_
_entity_poly.entity_id
_entity_poly.type
_entity_poly.pdbx_seq_one_letter_code
_entity_poly.pdbx_strand_id
1 'polypeptide(L)' 'MNNDHRHHTNYVSEQQLIHKCVLTYFDIFTNMPLQWYVQNVYDSVNRKGYTISYKDVEFTVAYFLKDKLDFCPHCFK' A
#
# COMPACT_ATOMS: atom_id res chain seq x y z
N MET A 1 27.43 -12.56 19.90
CA MET A 1 26.30 -13.06 19.09
C MET A 1 25.24 -11.98 19.10
N ASN A 2 25.23 -11.11 18.08
CA ASN A 2 24.20 -10.06 17.98
C ASN A 2 23.00 -10.65 17.25
N ASN A 3 21.84 -10.61 17.92
CA ASN A 3 20.58 -11.19 17.54
C ASN A 3 20.13 -10.78 16.12
N ASP A 4 20.31 -11.70 15.17
CA ASP A 4 19.67 -11.72 13.85
C ASP A 4 18.16 -12.00 14.03
N HIS A 5 17.41 -10.99 14.46
CA HIS A 5 15.94 -11.03 14.48
C HIS A 5 15.36 -10.26 13.28
N ARG A 6 16.05 -10.28 12.13
CA ARG A 6 15.42 -9.92 10.86
C ARG A 6 14.41 -11.01 10.52
N HIS A 7 13.20 -10.88 11.05
CA HIS A 7 12.02 -11.69 10.75
C HIS A 7 11.88 -11.89 9.23
N HIS A 8 12.37 -13.00 8.68
CA HIS A 8 11.91 -13.69 7.47
C HIS A 8 11.20 -12.85 6.36
N THR A 9 11.72 -11.68 5.98
CA THR A 9 11.07 -10.80 4.98
C THR A 9 11.37 -11.21 3.52
N ASN A 10 12.19 -12.23 3.29
CA ASN A 10 12.68 -12.60 1.96
C ASN A 10 11.67 -13.32 1.03
N TYR A 11 10.41 -13.50 1.44
CA TYR A 11 9.42 -14.28 0.66
C TYR A 11 8.24 -13.46 0.12
N VAL A 12 8.13 -12.17 0.43
CA VAL A 12 7.01 -11.34 0.00
C VAL A 12 7.56 -10.12 -0.74
N SER A 13 7.20 -9.95 -2.01
CA SER A 13 7.60 -8.75 -2.76
C SER A 13 6.94 -7.51 -2.15
N GLU A 14 7.59 -6.35 -2.28
CA GLU A 14 7.04 -5.06 -1.82
C GLU A 14 5.64 -4.81 -2.40
N GLN A 15 5.42 -5.21 -3.66
CA GLN A 15 4.12 -5.14 -4.32
C GLN A 15 3.06 -6.03 -3.65
N GLN A 16 3.41 -7.25 -3.23
CA GLN A 16 2.49 -8.13 -2.51
C GLN A 16 2.15 -7.60 -1.12
N LEU A 17 3.10 -6.97 -0.45
CA LEU A 17 2.86 -6.30 0.83
C LEU A 17 1.87 -5.13 0.66
N ILE A 18 2.14 -4.26 -0.31
CA ILE A 18 1.26 -3.13 -0.65
C ILE A 18 -0.14 -3.64 -0.99
N HIS A 19 -0.24 -4.67 -1.84
CA HIS A 19 -1.52 -5.26 -2.24
C HIS A 19 -2.33 -5.75 -1.05
N LYS A 20 -1.71 -6.48 -0.11
CA LYS A 20 -2.38 -6.95 1.12
C LYS A 20 -2.89 -5.78 1.96
N CYS A 21 -2.09 -4.73 2.10
CA CYS A 21 -2.52 -3.52 2.81
C CYS A 21 -3.70 -2.83 2.11
N VAL A 22 -3.66 -2.71 0.78
CA VAL A 22 -4.77 -2.15 -0.02
C VAL A 22 -6.06 -2.94 0.20
N LEU A 23 -6.00 -4.28 0.13
CA LEU A 23 -7.19 -5.12 0.33
C LEU A 23 -7.80 -4.95 1.72
N THR A 24 -6.97 -4.93 2.78
CA THR A 24 -7.47 -4.69 4.14
C THR A 24 -8.21 -3.36 4.26
N TYR A 25 -7.69 -2.30 3.64
CA TYR A 25 -8.35 -1.00 3.67
C TYR A 25 -9.60 -0.95 2.80
N PHE A 26 -9.55 -1.57 1.62
CA PHE A 26 -10.66 -1.58 0.68
C PHE A 26 -11.86 -2.37 1.22
N ASP A 27 -11.62 -3.50 1.89
CA ASP A 27 -12.69 -4.33 2.47
C ASP A 27 -13.47 -3.59 3.58
N ILE A 28 -12.82 -2.67 4.30
CA ILE A 28 -13.43 -1.91 5.40
C ILE A 28 -13.98 -0.57 4.90
N PHE A 29 -13.25 0.08 3.99
CA PHE A 29 -13.53 1.42 3.49
C PHE A 29 -13.49 1.38 1.96
N THR A 30 -14.63 1.10 1.31
CA THR A 30 -14.72 0.93 -0.15
C THR A 30 -14.85 2.24 -0.93
N ASN A 31 -15.22 3.34 -0.28
CA ASN A 31 -15.54 4.62 -0.92
C ASN A 31 -14.61 5.76 -0.47
N MET A 32 -13.32 5.47 -0.34
CA MET A 32 -12.32 6.48 0.04
C MET A 32 -11.59 7.00 -1.19
N PRO A 33 -11.06 8.25 -1.16
CA PRO A 33 -10.27 8.76 -2.26
C PRO A 33 -8.93 8.01 -2.36
N LEU A 34 -8.36 7.93 -3.58
CA LEU A 34 -7.09 7.24 -3.83
C LEU A 34 -5.97 7.66 -2.88
N GLN A 35 -5.80 8.97 -2.68
CA GLN A 35 -4.77 9.51 -1.78
C GLN A 35 -4.94 9.03 -0.33
N TRP A 36 -6.17 8.75 0.11
CA TRP A 36 -6.41 8.17 1.43
C TRP A 36 -5.84 6.75 1.51
N TYR A 37 -6.04 5.91 0.49
CA TYR A 37 -5.42 4.58 0.45
C TYR A 37 -3.90 4.67 0.38
N VAL A 38 -3.35 5.54 -0.46
CA VAL A 38 -1.89 5.72 -0.61
C VAL A 38 -1.25 6.07 0.73
N GLN A 39 -1.79 7.08 1.43
CA GLN A 39 -1.29 7.51 2.73
C GLN A 39 -1.37 6.40 3.79
N ASN A 40 -2.53 5.75 3.92
CA ASN A 40 -2.73 4.71 4.94
C ASN A 40 -1.89 3.45 4.67
N VAL A 41 -1.71 3.08 3.40
CA VAL A 41 -0.82 1.99 3.01
C VAL A 41 0.63 2.36 3.28
N TYR A 42 1.07 3.56 2.90
CA TYR A 42 2.43 4.07 3.16
C TYR A 42 2.75 4.06 4.66
N ASP A 43 1.87 4.60 5.50
CA ASP A 43 2.06 4.62 6.95
C ASP A 43 2.11 3.20 7.52
N SER A 44 1.31 2.28 6.98
CA SER A 44 1.27 0.89 7.43
C SER A 44 2.49 0.09 7.03
N VAL A 45 3.03 0.26 5.83
CA VAL A 45 4.28 -0.42 5.43
C VAL A 45 5.47 0.13 6.21
N ASN A 46 5.54 1.45 6.44
CA ASN A 46 6.60 2.06 7.23
C ASN A 46 6.56 1.63 8.71
N ARG A 47 5.37 1.61 9.34
CA ARG A 47 5.22 1.12 10.73
C ARG A 47 5.61 -0.34 10.89
N LYS A 48 5.51 -1.14 9.83
CA LYS A 48 5.94 -2.55 9.82
C LYS A 48 7.43 -2.72 9.54
N GLY A 49 8.19 -1.63 9.38
CA GLY A 49 9.63 -1.63 9.20
C GLY A 49 10.09 -1.73 7.75
N TYR A 50 9.20 -1.58 6.76
CA TYR A 50 9.56 -1.56 5.34
C TYR A 50 9.84 -0.13 4.88
N THR A 51 10.98 0.08 4.22
CA THR A 51 11.39 1.37 3.66
C THR A 51 11.06 1.45 2.18
N ILE A 52 9.77 1.47 1.86
CA ILE A 52 9.28 1.62 0.47
C ILE A 52 9.04 3.11 0.19
N SER A 53 9.45 3.60 -0.98
CA SER A 53 9.24 5.01 -1.32
C SER A 53 7.74 5.34 -1.47
N TYR A 54 7.35 6.56 -1.11
CA TYR A 54 5.95 7.00 -1.25
C TYR A 54 5.47 6.87 -2.70
N LYS A 55 6.33 7.19 -3.66
CA LYS A 55 6.04 7.11 -5.10
C LYS A 55 5.78 5.68 -5.55
N ASP A 56 6.52 4.70 -5.03
CA ASP A 56 6.32 3.28 -5.38
C ASP A 56 5.03 2.75 -4.77
N VAL A 57 4.69 3.20 -3.54
CA VAL A 57 3.39 2.91 -2.92
C VAL A 57 2.26 3.51 -3.75
N GLU A 58 2.35 4.79 -4.11
CA GLU A 58 1.34 5.48 -4.93
C GLU A 58 1.08 4.76 -6.26
N PHE A 59 2.15 4.47 -7.01
CA PHE A 59 2.05 3.77 -8.29
C PHE A 59 1.39 2.39 -8.14
N THR A 60 1.80 1.64 -7.12
CA THR A 60 1.31 0.27 -6.88
C THR A 60 -0.14 0.27 -6.40
N VAL A 61 -0.51 1.18 -5.50
CA VAL A 61 -1.89 1.34 -5.02
C VAL A 61 -2.82 1.75 -6.17
N ALA A 62 -2.42 2.73 -6.98
CA ALA A 62 -3.18 3.17 -8.15
C ALA A 62 -3.36 2.01 -9.14
N TYR A 63 -2.32 1.22 -9.40
CA TYR A 63 -2.40 0.06 -10.28
C TYR A 63 -3.42 -0.99 -9.79
N PHE A 64 -3.47 -1.27 -8.49
CA PHE A 64 -4.42 -2.25 -7.93
C PHE A 64 -5.86 -1.74 -7.88
N LEU A 65 -6.05 -0.43 -7.69
CA LEU A 65 -7.38 0.16 -7.55
C LEU A 65 -7.97 0.63 -8.90
N LYS A 66 -7.19 0.68 -9.98
CA LYS A 66 -7.62 1.18 -11.31
C LYS A 66 -8.93 0.56 -11.83
N ASP A 67 -9.17 -0.72 -11.51
CA ASP A 67 -10.35 -1.48 -11.96
C ASP A 67 -11.44 -1.58 -10.87
N LYS A 68 -11.20 -1.00 -9.69
CA LYS A 68 -12.05 -1.12 -8.48
C LYS A 68 -12.69 0.20 -8.06
N LEU A 69 -12.00 1.31 -8.29
CA LEU A 69 -12.56 2.64 -8.11
C LEU A 69 -13.05 3.12 -9.47
N ASP A 70 -14.33 3.51 -9.57
CA ASP A 70 -14.82 4.32 -10.69
C ASP A 70 -14.15 5.70 -10.58
N PHE A 71 -12.97 5.81 -11.16
CA PHE A 71 -12.17 7.02 -11.12
C PHE A 71 -12.86 8.10 -11.94
N CYS A 72 -13.30 9.18 -11.28
CA CYS A 72 -13.60 10.43 -11.96
C CYS A 72 -12.26 11.14 -12.30
N PRO A 73 -11.99 11.49 -13.57
CA PRO A 73 -10.78 12.21 -13.97
C PRO A 73 -10.54 13.54 -13.24
N HIS A 74 -11.57 14.08 -12.59
CA HIS A 74 -11.51 15.32 -11.82
C HIS A 74 -10.76 15.17 -10.49
N CYS A 75 -10.61 13.96 -9.95
CA CYS A 75 -9.99 13.71 -8.65
C CYS A 75 -8.44 13.66 -8.70
N PHE A 76 -7.82 13.87 -9.86
CA PHE A 76 -6.36 13.88 -10.04
C PHE A 76 -5.74 15.30 -9.97
N LYS A 77 -6.54 16.33 -9.68
CA LYS A 77 -6.06 17.72 -9.58
C LYS A 77 -5.85 18.16 -8.13
#